data_AF-A0A431U6E1-F1
#
_entry.id   AF-A0A431U6E1-F1
#
_cell.length_a   1.000
_cell.length_b   1.000
_cell.length_c   1.000
_cell.angle_alpha   90.00
_cell.angle_beta   90.00
_cell.angle_gamma   90.00
#
_symmetry.space_group_name_H-M   'P 1'
#
loop_
_entity.id
_entity.type
_entity.pdbx_description
1 polymer ?
#
loop_
_entity_poly.entity_id
_entity_poly.type
_entity_poly.pdbx_seq_one_letter_code
_entity_poly.pdbx_strand_id
1 'polypeptide(L)'
;MKTYAGLLLAASLTGCLTARKAPGSPDSAAMLEAAGDRLVLTSANSAQQTRIVRQAQSGDTLLVWYKTGAFVGRANTLKPAPGVRFVKCGGQLYQLTAAGSGWQLQRL
;
A
#
# COMPACT_ATOMS: atom_id res chain seq x y z
N MET A 1 35.86 -40.21 -1.17
CA MET A 1 35.43 -39.17 -0.21
C MET A 1 36.28 -37.93 -0.41
N LYS A 2 35.74 -36.87 -1.04
CA LYS A 2 36.40 -35.56 -1.12
C LYS A 2 35.33 -34.49 -0.92
N THR A 3 35.41 -33.87 0.24
CA THR A 3 34.58 -32.77 0.74
C THR A 3 35.00 -31.49 0.02
N TYR A 4 34.09 -30.87 -0.73
CA TYR A 4 34.27 -29.49 -1.21
C TYR A 4 33.58 -28.56 -0.22
N ALA A 5 34.39 -27.99 0.66
CA ALA A 5 33.99 -26.91 1.54
C ALA A 5 34.05 -25.58 0.78
N GLY A 6 33.03 -24.76 1.01
CA GLY A 6 33.19 -23.30 1.04
C GLY A 6 33.11 -22.60 -0.30
N LEU A 7 31.89 -22.23 -0.70
CA LEU A 7 31.61 -20.88 -1.18
C LEU A 7 30.09 -20.71 -1.27
N LEU A 8 29.52 -19.78 -0.51
CA LEU A 8 28.30 -19.07 -0.90
C LEU A 8 28.15 -17.84 0.02
N LEU A 9 28.80 -16.77 -0.44
CA LEU A 9 28.28 -15.40 -0.44
C LEU A 9 27.10 -15.12 0.50
N ALA A 10 27.39 -14.65 1.71
CA ALA A 10 26.43 -13.86 2.50
C ALA A 10 26.39 -12.43 1.93
N ALA A 11 25.91 -12.30 0.70
CA ALA A 11 25.64 -11.01 0.09
C ALA A 11 24.28 -10.49 0.58
N SER A 12 24.31 -9.35 1.27
CA SER A 12 23.26 -8.32 1.29
C SER A 12 21.87 -8.70 1.83
N LEU A 13 21.74 -8.84 3.16
CA LEU A 13 20.44 -8.88 3.86
C LEU A 13 19.79 -7.50 4.12
N THR A 14 20.42 -6.40 3.70
CA THR A 14 19.89 -5.04 3.92
C THR A 14 18.85 -4.58 2.89
N GLY A 15 18.54 -5.38 1.87
CA GLY A 15 17.59 -5.02 0.79
C GLY A 15 16.12 -5.38 1.04
N CYS A 16 15.78 -6.17 2.06
CA CYS A 16 14.44 -6.80 2.18
C CYS A 16 13.35 -5.95 2.85
N LEU A 17 13.63 -4.70 3.23
CA LEU A 17 12.66 -3.88 3.96
C LEU A 17 11.76 -3.04 3.05
N THR A 18 12.12 -2.84 1.79
CA THR A 18 11.34 -1.98 0.88
C THR A 18 10.75 -2.77 -0.28
N ALA A 19 9.43 -2.81 -0.38
CA ALA A 19 8.72 -3.46 -1.49
C ALA A 19 7.82 -2.46 -2.22
N ARG A 20 7.79 -2.50 -3.56
CA ARG A 20 6.83 -1.73 -4.36
C ARG A 20 5.60 -2.60 -4.63
N LYS A 21 4.42 -2.04 -4.42
CA LYS A 21 3.13 -2.71 -4.56
C LYS A 21 2.33 -2.00 -5.64
N ALA A 22 1.94 -2.76 -6.67
CA ALA A 22 0.95 -2.30 -7.63
C ALA A 22 -0.48 -2.49 -7.07
N PRO A 23 -1.50 -1.82 -7.61
CA PRO A 23 -2.87 -1.88 -7.11
C PRO A 23 -3.40 -3.32 -6.94
N GLY A 24 -3.07 -4.19 -7.90
CA GLY A 24 -3.46 -5.60 -7.88
C GLY A 24 -2.47 -6.56 -7.23
N SER A 25 -1.29 -6.09 -6.78
CA SER A 25 -0.31 -6.96 -6.14
C SER A 25 -0.75 -7.31 -4.73
N PRO A 26 -0.78 -8.60 -4.32
CA PRO A 26 -1.27 -8.98 -3.01
C PRO A 26 -0.40 -8.39 -1.89
N ASP A 27 -1.07 -7.84 -0.89
CA ASP A 27 -0.49 -7.34 0.34
C ASP A 27 -1.52 -7.42 1.48
N SER A 28 -1.50 -8.52 2.21
CA SER A 28 -2.45 -8.75 3.32
C SER A 28 -2.27 -7.79 4.48
N ALA A 29 -1.10 -7.14 4.60
CA ALA A 29 -0.83 -6.17 5.64
C ALA A 29 -1.31 -4.77 5.25
N ALA A 30 -1.66 -4.51 3.99
CA ALA A 30 -2.17 -3.20 3.58
C ALA A 30 -3.57 -2.96 4.14
N MET A 31 -3.79 -1.75 4.66
CA MET A 31 -5.09 -1.30 5.14
C MET A 31 -5.35 0.12 4.63
N LEU A 32 -6.55 0.36 4.11
CA LEU A 32 -7.01 1.69 3.74
C LEU A 32 -8.06 2.15 4.75
N GLU A 33 -7.84 3.32 5.32
CA GLU A 33 -8.68 3.90 6.37
C GLU A 33 -9.21 5.26 5.94
N ALA A 34 -10.41 5.63 6.39
CA ALA A 34 -10.95 6.96 6.18
C ALA A 34 -10.59 7.87 7.36
N ALA A 35 -10.10 9.07 7.07
CA ALA A 35 -9.73 10.09 8.03
C ALA A 35 -10.30 11.45 7.58
N GLY A 36 -11.58 11.67 7.89
CA GLY A 36 -12.32 12.84 7.42
C GLY A 36 -12.48 12.84 5.90
N ASP A 37 -12.00 13.90 5.24
CA ASP A 37 -12.08 14.08 3.78
C ASP A 37 -10.96 13.35 3.01
N ARG A 38 -10.09 12.64 3.72
CA ARG A 38 -8.92 11.92 3.18
C ARG A 38 -8.98 10.44 3.47
N LEU A 39 -8.26 9.67 2.68
CA LEU A 39 -7.98 8.27 2.94
C LEU A 39 -6.51 8.09 3.28
N VAL A 40 -6.22 7.20 4.22
CA VAL A 40 -4.86 6.91 4.69
C VAL A 40 -4.58 5.43 4.44
N LEU A 41 -3.53 5.17 3.67
CA LEU A 41 -3.02 3.82 3.47
C LEU A 41 -2.04 3.51 4.60
N THR A 42 -2.24 2.43 5.34
CA THR A 42 -1.40 1.99 6.47
C THR A 42 -0.96 0.54 6.26
N SER A 43 -0.04 0.08 7.13
CA SER A 43 0.34 -1.33 7.21
C SER A 43 0.00 -1.86 8.60
N ALA A 44 -0.59 -3.05 8.66
CA ALA A 44 -0.77 -3.80 9.90
C ALA A 44 0.56 -4.30 10.49
N ASN A 45 1.64 -4.31 9.70
CA ASN A 45 2.98 -4.60 10.19
C ASN A 45 3.59 -3.31 10.76
N SER A 46 3.69 -3.22 12.09
CA SER A 46 4.21 -2.04 12.80
C SER A 46 5.66 -1.69 12.45
N ALA A 47 6.45 -2.65 11.94
CA ALA A 47 7.81 -2.41 11.46
C ALA A 47 7.86 -1.74 10.08
N GLN A 48 6.73 -1.59 9.39
CA GLN A 48 6.65 -1.04 8.05
C GLN A 48 5.73 0.18 7.99
N GLN A 49 6.20 1.21 7.28
CA GLN A 49 5.37 2.33 6.86
C GLN A 49 5.02 2.17 5.39
N THR A 50 3.96 2.84 4.96
CA THR A 50 3.52 2.91 3.57
C THR A 50 3.88 4.28 2.98
N ARG A 51 4.14 4.31 1.67
CA ARG A 51 4.32 5.55 0.92
C ARG A 51 3.68 5.42 -0.45
N ILE A 52 2.68 6.23 -0.74
CA ILE A 52 2.06 6.31 -2.06
C ILE A 52 3.07 6.90 -3.04
N VAL A 53 3.27 6.21 -4.17
CA VAL A 53 4.23 6.62 -5.20
C VAL A 53 3.57 6.95 -6.53
N ARG A 54 2.32 6.51 -6.74
CA ARG A 54 1.54 6.85 -7.93
C ARG A 54 0.06 6.67 -7.64
N GLN A 55 -0.74 7.52 -8.26
CA GLN A 55 -2.19 7.40 -8.33
C GLN A 55 -2.62 7.51 -9.79
N ALA A 56 -3.66 6.78 -10.18
CA ALA A 56 -4.29 6.92 -11.48
C ALA A 56 -5.78 6.59 -11.35
N GLN A 57 -6.63 7.30 -12.08
CA GLN A 57 -8.05 7.00 -12.13
C GLN A 57 -8.36 6.16 -13.38
N SER A 58 -9.19 5.14 -13.20
CA SER A 58 -9.73 4.29 -14.26
C SER A 58 -11.24 4.18 -14.06
N GLY A 59 -12.01 4.99 -14.80
CA GLY A 59 -13.45 5.12 -14.58
C GLY A 59 -13.75 5.72 -13.20
N ASP A 60 -14.54 5.02 -12.39
CA ASP A 60 -14.87 5.38 -11.01
C ASP A 60 -13.91 4.77 -9.97
N THR A 61 -12.85 4.10 -10.43
CA THR A 61 -11.87 3.43 -9.57
C THR A 61 -10.55 4.20 -9.51
N LEU A 62 -10.09 4.51 -8.31
CA LEU A 62 -8.75 5.03 -8.05
C LEU A 62 -7.77 3.87 -7.84
N LEU A 63 -6.74 3.81 -8.68
CA LEU A 63 -5.65 2.85 -8.61
C LEU A 63 -4.49 3.46 -7.84
N VAL A 64 -4.03 2.77 -6.79
CA VAL A 64 -2.96 3.27 -5.91
C VAL A 64 -1.76 2.34 -5.94
N TRP A 65 -0.60 2.89 -6.28
CA TRP A 65 0.70 2.23 -6.13
C TRP A 65 1.41 2.83 -4.92
N TYR A 66 2.02 1.97 -4.14
CA TYR A 66 2.75 2.38 -2.95
C TYR A 66 4.02 1.56 -2.76
N LYS A 67 4.85 1.98 -1.81
CA LYS A 67 5.96 1.21 -1.27
C LYS A 67 5.71 0.95 0.21
N THR A 68 6.19 -0.18 0.72
CA THR A 68 6.33 -0.44 2.16
C THR A 68 7.79 -0.30 2.57
N GLY A 69 8.08 0.07 3.82
CA GLY A 69 9.45 0.16 4.36
C GLY A 69 9.58 1.13 5.53
N ALA A 70 10.80 1.27 6.06
CA ALA A 70 11.09 2.22 7.14
C ALA A 70 11.31 3.62 6.56
N PHE A 71 10.22 4.35 6.32
CA PHE A 71 10.27 5.70 5.76
C PHE A 71 10.29 6.77 6.87
N VAL A 72 10.79 7.96 6.51
CA VAL A 72 10.65 9.17 7.32
C VAL A 72 9.69 10.10 6.58
N GLY A 73 8.53 10.37 7.18
CA GLY A 73 7.51 11.30 6.65
C GLY A 73 6.20 10.65 6.19
N ARG A 74 5.10 11.42 6.26
CA ARG A 74 3.75 10.96 5.90
C ARG A 74 3.45 11.27 4.44
N ALA A 75 3.64 10.28 3.57
CA ALA A 75 3.24 10.34 2.15
C ALA A 75 2.32 9.16 1.80
N ASN A 76 1.40 8.85 2.72
CA ASN A 76 0.49 7.71 2.65
C ASN A 76 -0.99 8.13 2.64
N THR A 77 -1.25 9.43 2.51
CA THR A 77 -2.60 10.00 2.46
C THR A 77 -2.96 10.34 1.03
N LEU A 78 -4.22 10.11 0.66
CA LEU A 78 -4.78 10.53 -0.62
C LEU A 78 -6.15 11.16 -0.42
N LYS A 79 -6.54 12.03 -1.35
CA LYS A 79 -7.88 12.62 -1.42
C LYS A 79 -8.57 12.11 -2.68
N PRO A 80 -9.63 11.30 -2.57
CA PRO A 80 -10.36 10.82 -3.74
C PRO A 80 -10.89 12.01 -4.54
N ALA A 81 -10.76 11.95 -5.87
CA ALA A 81 -11.37 12.94 -6.76
C ALA A 81 -12.90 12.79 -6.74
N PRO A 82 -13.67 13.85 -7.04
CA PRO A 82 -15.11 13.75 -7.24
C PRO A 82 -15.42 12.66 -8.28
N GLY A 83 -16.36 11.76 -7.95
CA GLY A 83 -16.75 10.65 -8.82
C GLY A 83 -16.00 9.33 -8.61
N VAL A 84 -14.97 9.29 -7.75
CA VAL A 84 -14.36 8.02 -7.33
C VAL A 84 -15.30 7.28 -6.38
N ARG A 85 -15.67 6.05 -6.75
CA ARG A 85 -16.51 5.14 -5.95
C ARG A 85 -15.74 3.94 -5.42
N PHE A 86 -14.58 3.64 -6.01
CA PHE A 86 -13.75 2.52 -5.60
C PHE A 86 -12.28 2.92 -5.48
N VAL A 87 -11.55 2.27 -4.57
CA VAL A 87 -10.09 2.37 -4.47
C VAL A 87 -9.50 0.97 -4.51
N LYS A 88 -8.50 0.77 -5.36
CA LYS A 88 -7.77 -0.49 -5.49
C LYS A 88 -6.32 -0.33 -5.03
N CYS A 89 -5.92 -1.12 -4.04
CA CYS A 89 -4.58 -1.15 -3.49
C CYS A 89 -4.29 -2.50 -2.82
N GLY A 90 -3.05 -3.00 -2.88
CA GLY A 90 -2.64 -4.21 -2.14
C GLY A 90 -3.39 -5.48 -2.55
N GLY A 91 -3.94 -5.51 -3.78
CA GLY A 91 -4.81 -6.60 -4.25
C GLY A 91 -6.24 -6.53 -3.70
N GLN A 92 -6.57 -5.52 -2.91
CA GLN A 92 -7.87 -5.30 -2.32
C GLN A 92 -8.64 -4.22 -3.08
N LEU A 93 -9.97 -4.34 -3.06
CA LEU A 93 -10.89 -3.33 -3.57
C LEU A 93 -11.71 -2.78 -2.42
N TYR A 94 -11.79 -1.46 -2.33
CA TYR A 94 -12.57 -0.75 -1.33
C TYR A 94 -13.65 0.05 -2.04
N GLN A 95 -14.89 -0.07 -1.60
CA GLN A 95 -15.97 0.82 -1.97
C GLN A 95 -15.93 2.06 -1.07
N LEU A 96 -16.06 3.22 -1.70
CA LEU A 96 -16.15 4.52 -1.03
C LEU A 96 -17.60 4.98 -1.03
N THR A 97 -18.08 5.34 0.15
CA THR A 97 -19.37 6.00 0.34
C THR A 97 -19.15 7.32 1.08
N ALA A 98 -19.91 8.35 0.71
CA ALA A 98 -19.90 9.60 1.45
C ALA A 98 -20.58 9.39 2.80
N ALA A 99 -19.97 9.91 3.87
CA ALA A 99 -20.49 9.85 5.24
C ALA A 99 -20.35 11.22 5.90
N GLY A 100 -21.41 12.02 5.84
CA GLY A 100 -21.40 13.40 6.33
C GLY A 100 -20.37 14.25 5.58
N SER A 101 -19.40 14.81 6.33
CA SER A 101 -18.28 15.60 5.79
C SER A 101 -17.05 14.76 5.39
N GLY A 102 -17.13 13.44 5.46
CA GLY A 102 -16.02 12.53 5.20
C GLY A 102 -16.38 11.31 4.35
N TRP A 103 -15.49 10.32 4.41
CA TRP A 103 -15.63 9.05 3.69
C TRP A 103 -15.89 7.89 4.65
N GLN A 104 -16.62 6.90 4.15
CA GLN A 104 -16.67 5.56 4.71
C GLN A 104 -16.11 4.57 3.69
N LEU A 105 -15.41 3.56 4.18
CA LEU A 105 -14.82 2.51 3.37
C LEU A 105 -15.46 1.17 3.70
N GLN A 106 -15.78 0.40 2.66
CA GLN A 106 -16.14 -1.00 2.77
C GLN A 106 -15.19 -1.81 1.91
N ARG A 107 -14.47 -2.76 2.52
CA ARG A 107 -13.64 -3.71 1.78
C ARG A 107 -14.55 -4.75 1.10
N LEU A 108 -14.31 -5.00 -0.18
CA LEU A 108 -15.00 -6.01 -1.00
C LEU A 108 -14.16 -7.29 -1.13
#